data_AF-A0A8T5MLY4-F1
#
_entry.id   AF-A0A8T5MLY4-F1
#
_cell.length_a   1.000
_cell.length_b   1.000
_cell.length_c   1.000
_cell.angle_alpha   90.00
_cell.angle_beta   90.00
_cell.angle_gamma   90.00
#
_symmetry.space_group_name_H-M   'P 1'
#
loop_
_entity.id
_entity.type
_entity.pdbx_description
1 polymer ?
#
loop_
_entity_poly.entity_id
_entity_poly.type
_entity_poly.pdbx_seq_one_letter_code
_entity_poly.pdbx_strand_id
1 'polypeptide(L)'
;MKSKSKGLSLRTTTALILIIFLLGMGGTAWYYALYKVAYIQVFDIEIKIVPGSKAIGFNADPTLHFGKLPEVGGKAEKELNLFNDWDIPLLLMIRVKGDAAPFISVENNTFIMQPKEFRKIKVYAVVPEGFNKTGIYTGEAKVMFLRP
;
A
#
# COMPACT_ATOMS: atom_id res chain seq x y z
N MET A 1 61.91 8.59 26.26
CA MET A 1 60.80 8.04 27.06
C MET A 1 60.11 6.94 26.24
N LYS A 2 60.23 5.66 26.62
CA LYS A 2 59.47 4.56 25.99
C LYS A 2 58.09 4.48 26.64
N SER A 3 57.05 4.88 25.90
CA SER A 3 55.66 4.74 26.33
C SER A 3 55.30 3.25 26.43
N LYS A 4 55.10 2.74 27.64
CA LYS A 4 54.57 1.39 27.86
C LYS A 4 53.08 1.41 27.50
N SER A 5 52.76 0.97 26.29
CA SER A 5 51.41 0.58 25.90
C SER A 5 50.91 -0.50 26.87
N LYS A 6 49.98 -0.13 27.76
CA LYS A 6 49.25 -1.12 28.57
C LYS A 6 48.28 -1.83 27.63
N GLY A 7 48.70 -2.98 27.10
CA GLY A 7 47.83 -3.85 26.31
C GLY A 7 46.55 -4.15 27.08
N LEU A 8 45.41 -4.08 26.40
CA LEU A 8 44.12 -4.40 26.99
C LEU A 8 44.15 -5.85 27.51
N SER A 9 43.64 -6.09 28.72
CA SER A 9 43.57 -7.46 29.23
C SER A 9 42.63 -8.29 28.35
N LEU A 10 42.92 -9.59 28.19
CA LEU A 10 42.09 -10.51 27.40
C LEU A 10 40.62 -10.43 27.85
N ARG A 11 40.37 -10.33 29.15
CA ARG A 11 39.04 -10.18 29.74
C ARG A 11 38.31 -8.91 29.27
N THR A 12 39.03 -7.78 29.22
CA THR A 12 38.49 -6.51 28.72
C THR A 12 38.14 -6.60 27.25
N THR A 13 38.98 -7.25 26.45
CA THR A 13 38.75 -7.42 25.01
C THR A 13 37.54 -8.31 24.75
N THR A 14 37.43 -9.46 25.45
CA THR A 14 36.27 -10.36 25.33
C THR A 14 34.97 -9.66 25.75
N ALA A 15 34.99 -8.88 26.84
CA ALA A 15 33.83 -8.13 27.30
C ALA A 15 33.37 -7.10 26.25
N LEU A 16 34.31 -6.37 25.65
CA LEU A 16 34.00 -5.39 24.60
C LEU A 16 33.36 -6.04 23.37
N ILE A 17 33.89 -7.19 22.93
CA ILE A 17 33.32 -7.93 21.80
C ILE A 17 31.89 -8.36 22.09
N LEU A 18 31.61 -8.90 23.29
CA LEU A 18 30.26 -9.28 23.69
C LEU A 18 29.29 -8.10 23.73
N ILE A 19 29.73 -6.95 24.25
CA ILE A 19 28.92 -5.73 24.30
C ILE A 19 28.58 -5.26 22.89
N ILE A 20 29.57 -5.20 21.98
CA ILE A 20 29.35 -4.80 20.58
C ILE A 20 28.38 -5.76 19.90
N PHE A 21 28.52 -7.07 20.15
CA PHE A 21 27.63 -8.08 19.61
C PHE A 21 26.18 -7.91 20.10
N LEU A 22 25.98 -7.72 21.41
CA LEU A 22 24.66 -7.48 22.00
C LEU A 22 24.03 -6.17 21.51
N LEU A 23 24.82 -5.10 21.40
CA LEU A 23 24.37 -3.82 20.85
C LEU A 23 23.99 -3.96 19.36
N GLY A 24 24.75 -4.74 18.59
CA GLY A 24 24.43 -5.05 17.20
C GLY A 24 23.09 -5.79 17.09
N MET A 25 22.90 -6.86 17.86
CA MET A 25 21.65 -7.61 17.89
C MET A 25 20.46 -6.74 18.33
N GLY A 26 20.63 -5.96 19.40
CA GLY A 26 19.58 -5.07 19.90
C GLY A 26 19.23 -3.96 18.91
N GLY A 27 20.24 -3.36 18.26
CA GLY A 27 20.05 -2.35 17.22
C GLY A 27 19.33 -2.91 15.99
N THR A 28 19.70 -4.12 15.54
CA THR A 28 19.02 -4.78 14.43
C THR A 28 17.57 -5.12 14.79
N ALA A 29 17.31 -5.67 15.99
CA ALA A 29 15.94 -5.96 16.44
C ALA A 29 15.08 -4.68 16.53
N TRP A 30 15.65 -3.60 17.07
CA TRP A 30 15.00 -2.29 17.12
C TRP A 30 14.68 -1.75 15.73
N TYR A 31 15.62 -1.85 14.78
CA TYR A 31 15.42 -1.44 13.40
C TYR A 31 14.29 -2.22 12.72
N TYR A 32 14.25 -3.55 12.90
CA TYR A 32 13.18 -4.39 12.36
C TYR A 32 11.82 -4.12 13.01
N ALA A 33 11.79 -3.71 14.28
CA ALA A 33 10.56 -3.29 14.95
C ALA A 33 9.99 -1.99 14.36
N LEU A 34 10.84 -1.09 13.83
CA LEU A 34 10.40 0.14 13.18
C LEU A 34 9.87 -0.08 11.75
N TYR A 35 10.13 -1.24 11.13
CA TYR A 35 9.70 -1.52 9.77
C TYR A 35 8.18 -1.78 9.70
N LYS A 36 7.38 -0.72 9.50
CA LYS A 36 5.91 -0.83 9.54
C LYS A 36 5.30 -1.53 8.32
N VAL A 37 5.96 -1.52 7.16
CA VAL A 37 5.37 -2.09 5.94
C VAL A 37 5.58 -3.60 5.91
N ALA A 38 4.48 -4.36 5.94
CA ALA A 38 4.49 -5.81 5.76
C ALA A 38 4.44 -6.17 4.27
N TYR A 39 3.54 -5.52 3.51
CA TYR A 39 3.32 -5.83 2.10
C TYR A 39 2.74 -4.63 1.34
N ILE A 40 3.04 -4.51 0.05
CA ILE A 40 2.44 -3.52 -0.85
C ILE A 40 2.03 -4.23 -2.14
N GLN A 41 0.75 -4.11 -2.48
CA GLN A 41 0.21 -4.49 -3.79
C GLN A 41 -0.08 -3.22 -4.58
N VAL A 42 0.30 -3.21 -5.85
CA VAL A 42 -0.01 -2.11 -6.78
C VAL A 42 -0.96 -2.63 -7.86
N PHE A 43 -2.01 -1.86 -8.13
CA PHE A 43 -2.97 -2.13 -9.19
C PHE A 43 -3.02 -0.94 -10.15
N ASP A 44 -2.88 -1.22 -11.43
CA ASP A 44 -3.08 -0.21 -12.46
C ASP A 44 -4.57 0.12 -12.60
N ILE A 45 -4.85 1.41 -12.80
CA ILE A 45 -6.19 1.96 -12.97
C ILE A 45 -6.26 2.58 -14.36
N GLU A 46 -7.32 2.25 -15.09
CA GLU A 46 -7.67 2.90 -16.34
C GLU A 46 -9.16 3.23 -16.37
N ILE A 47 -9.47 4.47 -16.73
CA ILE A 47 -10.82 4.98 -16.93
C ILE A 47 -10.86 5.68 -18.29
N LYS A 48 -11.83 5.33 -19.13
CA LYS A 48 -12.04 5.98 -20.42
C LYS A 48 -13.35 6.78 -20.39
N ILE A 49 -13.25 8.10 -20.42
CA ILE A 49 -14.39 9.01 -20.45
C ILE A 49 -14.71 9.35 -21.91
N VAL A 50 -15.90 8.97 -22.38
CA VAL A 50 -16.31 9.07 -23.80
C VAL A 50 -17.54 9.97 -23.92
N PRO A 51 -17.53 10.97 -24.83
CA PRO A 51 -18.65 11.87 -25.02
C PRO A 51 -19.85 11.12 -25.62
N GLY A 52 -21.05 11.43 -25.14
CA GLY A 52 -22.30 10.84 -25.67
C GLY A 52 -22.44 9.32 -25.53
N SER A 53 -21.54 8.63 -24.82
CA SER A 53 -21.63 7.19 -24.61
C SER A 53 -22.71 6.85 -23.60
N LYS A 54 -23.81 6.22 -24.04
CA LYS A 54 -24.81 5.63 -23.11
C LYS A 54 -24.40 4.24 -22.60
N ALA A 55 -23.33 3.66 -23.16
CA ALA A 55 -22.88 2.32 -22.84
C ALA A 55 -21.77 2.35 -21.79
N ILE A 56 -21.97 1.63 -20.69
CA ILE A 56 -20.92 1.28 -19.73
C ILE A 56 -20.18 0.08 -20.30
N GLY A 57 -18.90 0.26 -20.64
CA GLY A 57 -18.05 -0.86 -21.06
C GLY A 57 -17.52 -1.58 -19.83
N PHE A 58 -17.74 -2.89 -19.70
CA PHE A 58 -17.19 -3.69 -18.61
C PHE A 58 -15.86 -4.34 -19.03
N ASN A 59 -14.90 -4.40 -18.11
CA ASN A 59 -13.69 -5.20 -18.25
C ASN A 59 -13.72 -6.34 -17.21
N ALA A 60 -13.56 -7.59 -17.68
CA ALA A 60 -13.51 -8.80 -16.86
C ALA A 60 -12.14 -9.04 -16.19
N ASP A 61 -11.13 -8.21 -16.49
CA ASP A 61 -9.81 -8.33 -15.90
C ASP A 61 -9.83 -8.12 -14.38
N PRO A 62 -8.98 -8.85 -13.64
CA PRO A 62 -8.80 -8.71 -12.20
C PRO A 62 -8.12 -7.37 -11.80
N THR A 63 -7.74 -6.55 -12.77
CA THR A 63 -7.17 -5.21 -12.55
C THR A 63 -8.27 -4.16 -12.31
N LEU A 64 -7.89 -2.98 -11.82
CA LEU A 64 -8.83 -1.87 -11.57
C LEU A 64 -9.12 -1.07 -12.86
N HIS A 65 -9.47 -1.78 -13.94
CA HIS A 65 -9.92 -1.16 -15.19
C HIS A 65 -11.44 -0.97 -15.17
N PHE A 66 -11.91 0.28 -15.14
CA PHE A 66 -13.33 0.60 -15.07
C PHE A 66 -14.01 0.71 -16.44
N GLY A 67 -13.23 0.58 -17.51
CA GLY A 67 -13.74 0.62 -18.88
C GLY A 67 -14.24 2.00 -19.27
N LYS A 68 -15.36 2.04 -19.99
CA LYS A 68 -15.91 3.28 -20.54
C LYS A 68 -16.99 3.86 -19.62
N LEU A 69 -16.83 5.13 -19.24
CA LEU A 69 -17.80 5.90 -18.49
C LEU A 69 -18.34 7.08 -19.32
N PRO A 70 -19.64 7.42 -19.19
CA PRO A 70 -20.18 8.66 -19.73
C PRO A 70 -19.59 9.88 -19.02
N GLU A 71 -19.54 11.01 -19.73
CA GLU A 71 -19.04 12.29 -19.23
C GLU A 71 -19.92 12.91 -18.12
N VAL A 72 -21.22 12.61 -18.11
CA VAL A 72 -22.15 13.11 -17.08
C VAL A 72 -22.69 11.93 -16.26
N GLY A 73 -22.44 11.94 -14.95
CA GLY A 73 -23.02 10.98 -14.00
C GLY A 73 -22.52 9.54 -14.18
N GLY A 74 -21.43 9.34 -14.93
CA GLY A 74 -20.82 8.03 -15.12
C GLY A 74 -20.34 7.45 -13.80
N LYS A 75 -20.85 6.26 -13.47
CA LYS A 75 -20.46 5.49 -12.30
C LYS A 75 -20.15 4.04 -12.67
N ALA A 76 -19.02 3.55 -12.19
CA ALA A 76 -18.71 2.12 -12.16
C ALA A 76 -18.25 1.72 -10.75
N GLU A 77 -18.45 0.45 -10.42
CA GLU A 77 -18.09 -0.15 -9.14
C GLU A 77 -17.30 -1.43 -9.40
N LYS A 78 -16.23 -1.62 -8.64
CA LYS A 78 -15.51 -2.89 -8.55
C LYS A 78 -15.38 -3.30 -7.09
N GLU A 79 -15.44 -4.60 -6.85
CA GLU A 79 -15.21 -5.19 -5.53
C GLU A 79 -13.79 -5.75 -5.46
N LEU A 80 -13.05 -5.37 -4.41
CA LEU A 80 -11.77 -5.94 -4.05
C LEU A 80 -11.97 -6.91 -2.89
N ASN A 81 -11.59 -8.17 -3.12
CA ASN A 81 -11.56 -9.21 -2.09
C ASN A 81 -10.18 -9.21 -1.42
N LEU A 82 -10.17 -9.04 -0.11
CA LEU A 82 -8.96 -8.96 0.69
C LEU A 82 -8.97 -10.07 1.73
N PHE A 83 -7.84 -10.72 1.90
CA PHE A 83 -7.66 -11.78 2.89
C PHE A 83 -6.35 -11.54 3.64
N ASN A 84 -6.42 -11.53 4.97
CA ASN A 84 -5.25 -11.47 5.82
C ASN A 84 -4.79 -12.89 6.15
N ASP A 85 -3.84 -13.44 5.38
CA ASP A 85 -3.27 -14.77 5.66
C ASP A 85 -2.19 -14.75 6.76
N TRP A 86 -1.88 -13.60 7.35
CA TRP A 86 -0.92 -13.53 8.45
C TRP A 86 -1.57 -13.88 9.79
N ASP A 87 -0.76 -14.35 10.73
CA ASP A 87 -1.18 -14.66 12.10
C ASP A 87 -1.22 -13.42 13.02
N ILE A 88 -1.09 -12.22 12.44
CA ILE A 88 -1.11 -10.94 13.14
C ILE A 88 -2.12 -9.98 12.49
N PRO A 89 -2.69 -9.03 13.25
CA PRO A 89 -3.50 -7.98 12.67
C PRO A 89 -2.66 -7.08 11.76
N LEU A 90 -3.26 -6.61 10.67
CA LEU A 90 -2.61 -5.70 9.72
C LEU A 90 -3.48 -4.46 9.51
N LEU A 91 -2.87 -3.28 9.58
CA LEU A 91 -3.47 -2.03 9.15
C LEU A 91 -3.38 -1.94 7.62
N LEU A 92 -4.53 -2.01 6.96
CA LEU A 92 -4.65 -1.84 5.53
C LEU A 92 -4.89 -0.36 5.21
N MET A 93 -4.17 0.16 4.21
CA MET A 93 -4.33 1.51 3.69
C MET A 93 -4.30 1.50 2.16
N ILE A 94 -5.31 2.09 1.53
CA ILE A 94 -5.42 2.21 0.07
C ILE A 94 -5.16 3.66 -0.33
N ARG A 95 -4.20 3.87 -1.23
CA ARG A 95 -3.91 5.20 -1.81
C ARG A 95 -3.97 5.14 -3.32
N VAL A 96 -4.61 6.13 -3.93
CA VAL A 96 -4.72 6.26 -5.39
C VAL A 96 -3.91 7.46 -5.84
N LYS A 97 -3.17 7.32 -6.93
CA LYS A 97 -2.39 8.40 -7.57
C LYS A 97 -2.53 8.36 -9.09
N GLY A 98 -2.18 9.46 -9.74
CA GLY A 98 -2.25 9.62 -11.20
C GLY A 98 -3.50 10.39 -11.64
N ASP A 99 -3.66 10.52 -12.95
CA ASP A 99 -4.72 11.33 -13.56
C ASP A 99 -6.11 10.75 -13.34
N ALA A 100 -6.20 9.44 -13.07
CA ALA A 100 -7.44 8.77 -12.69
C ALA A 100 -7.89 9.05 -11.24
N ALA A 101 -6.99 9.52 -10.37
CA ALA A 101 -7.25 9.64 -8.93
C ALA A 101 -8.47 10.51 -8.56
N PRO A 102 -8.75 11.65 -9.22
CA PRO A 102 -9.92 12.48 -8.92
C PRO A 102 -11.26 11.77 -9.16
N PHE A 103 -11.27 10.71 -9.98
CA PHE A 103 -12.48 9.96 -10.31
C PHE A 103 -12.66 8.73 -9.41
N ILE A 104 -11.65 8.36 -8.61
CA ILE A 104 -11.69 7.14 -7.81
C ILE A 104 -12.04 7.45 -6.36
N SER A 105 -13.04 6.74 -5.85
CA SER A 105 -13.39 6.71 -4.43
C SER A 105 -13.31 5.28 -3.90
N VAL A 106 -12.76 5.12 -2.71
CA VAL A 106 -12.59 3.81 -2.06
C VAL A 106 -13.36 3.83 -0.75
N GLU A 107 -14.28 2.90 -0.58
CA GLU A 107 -15.01 2.75 0.68
C GLU A 107 -14.07 2.26 1.78
N ASN A 108 -14.06 2.95 2.93
CA ASN A 108 -13.20 2.61 4.07
C ASN A 108 -11.74 2.35 3.65
N ASN A 109 -11.05 3.40 3.18
CA ASN A 109 -9.70 3.29 2.65
C ASN A 109 -8.61 2.92 3.69
N THR A 110 -8.94 2.92 4.98
CA THR A 110 -8.02 2.62 6.09
C THR A 110 -8.73 1.84 7.18
N PHE A 111 -8.27 0.62 7.51
CA PHE A 111 -8.83 -0.19 8.59
C PHE A 111 -7.88 -1.32 9.01
N ILE A 112 -8.14 -1.93 10.16
CA ILE A 112 -7.39 -3.09 10.65
C ILE A 112 -8.11 -4.36 10.22
N MET A 113 -7.36 -5.29 9.61
CA MET A 113 -7.78 -6.67 9.35
C MET A 113 -7.24 -7.58 10.45
N GLN A 114 -8.10 -8.40 11.04
CA GLN A 114 -7.71 -9.44 11.99
C GLN A 114 -7.05 -10.63 11.27
N PRO A 115 -6.29 -11.48 11.99
CA PRO A 115 -5.75 -12.71 11.42
C PRO A 115 -6.85 -13.56 10.78
N LYS A 116 -6.58 -14.08 9.58
CA LYS A 116 -7.51 -14.91 8.78
C LYS A 116 -8.84 -14.22 8.44
N GLU A 117 -8.93 -12.90 8.58
CA GLU A 117 -10.12 -12.14 8.20
C GLU A 117 -10.21 -12.03 6.67
N PHE A 118 -11.41 -12.26 6.14
CA PHE A 118 -11.78 -11.94 4.77
C PHE A 118 -12.66 -10.68 4.76
N ARG A 119 -12.34 -9.71 3.91
CA ARG A 119 -13.11 -8.48 3.76
C ARG A 119 -13.26 -8.07 2.31
N LYS A 120 -14.42 -7.53 1.98
CA LYS A 120 -14.74 -6.95 0.68
C LYS A 120 -14.71 -5.42 0.77
N ILE A 121 -14.05 -4.76 -0.18
CA ILE A 121 -14.07 -3.30 -0.34
C ILE A 121 -14.66 -2.95 -1.68
N LYS A 122 -15.47 -1.89 -1.72
CA LYS A 122 -15.96 -1.30 -2.95
C LYS A 122 -15.08 -0.13 -3.38
N VAL A 123 -14.67 -0.16 -4.65
CA VAL A 123 -13.99 0.93 -5.33
C VAL A 123 -14.93 1.47 -6.40
N TYR A 124 -15.17 2.77 -6.34
CA TYR A 124 -16.04 3.48 -7.27
C TYR A 124 -15.21 4.34 -8.20
N ALA A 125 -15.53 4.30 -9.48
CA ALA A 125 -15.13 5.32 -10.43
C ALA A 125 -16.34 6.21 -10.70
N VAL A 126 -16.25 7.50 -10.38
CA VAL A 126 -17.31 8.49 -10.51
C VAL A 126 -16.79 9.69 -11.29
N VAL A 127 -17.46 10.02 -12.38
CA VAL A 127 -17.20 11.24 -13.13
C VAL A 127 -18.00 12.39 -12.48
N PRO A 128 -17.35 13.46 -11.98
CA PRO A 128 -18.04 14.59 -11.36
C PRO A 128 -19.07 15.24 -12.27
N GLU A 129 -20.13 15.78 -11.68
CA GLU A 129 -21.10 16.59 -12.45
C GLU A 129 -20.41 17.81 -13.07
N GLY A 130 -20.75 18.10 -14.33
CA GLY A 130 -20.16 19.21 -15.09
C GLY A 130 -18.75 18.93 -15.65
N PHE A 131 -18.22 17.72 -15.48
CA PHE A 131 -16.98 17.33 -16.12
C PHE A 131 -17.17 17.20 -17.65
N ASN A 132 -16.38 17.93 -18.42
CA ASN A 132 -16.54 18.05 -19.88
C ASN A 132 -15.31 17.58 -20.67
N LYS A 133 -14.29 17.03 -19.99
CA LYS A 133 -13.08 16.54 -20.65
C LYS A 133 -13.22 15.06 -20.96
N THR A 134 -12.87 14.70 -22.18
CA THR A 134 -12.90 13.31 -22.62
C THR A 134 -11.47 12.80 -22.75
N GLY A 135 -11.27 11.49 -22.61
CA GLY A 135 -9.92 10.94 -22.67
C GLY A 135 -9.75 9.65 -21.88
N ILE A 136 -8.52 9.15 -21.89
CA ILE A 136 -8.09 8.02 -21.07
C ILE A 136 -7.33 8.61 -19.88
N TYR A 137 -7.77 8.24 -18.68
CA TYR A 137 -7.17 8.64 -17.42
C TYR A 137 -6.58 7.40 -16.76
N THR A 138 -5.29 7.46 -16.47
CA THR A 138 -4.55 6.33 -15.89
C THR A 138 -4.05 6.67 -14.49
N GLY A 139 -3.82 5.64 -13.68
CA GLY A 139 -3.27 5.80 -12.35
C GLY A 139 -2.88 4.48 -11.71
N GLU A 140 -2.55 4.54 -10.43
CA GLU A 140 -2.22 3.36 -9.62
C GLU A 140 -2.97 3.43 -8.29
N ALA A 141 -3.57 2.32 -7.88
CA ALA A 141 -3.96 2.07 -6.49
C ALA A 141 -2.86 1.26 -5.78
N LYS A 142 -2.36 1.80 -4.67
CA LYS A 142 -1.45 1.12 -3.77
C LYS A 142 -2.21 0.64 -2.55
N VAL A 143 -2.31 -0.67 -2.39
CA VAL A 143 -2.85 -1.33 -1.19
C VAL A 143 -1.66 -1.70 -0.31
N MET A 144 -1.51 -1.00 0.80
CA MET A 144 -0.42 -1.19 1.75
C MET A 144 -0.94 -1.93 2.97
N PHE A 145 -0.23 -2.95 3.39
CA PHE A 145 -0.44 -3.70 4.62
C PHE A 145 0.66 -3.32 5.58
N LEU A 146 0.29 -2.72 6.69
CA LEU A 146 1.19 -2.23 7.72
C LEU A 146 1.01 -3.04 9.00
N ARG A 147 2.10 -3.34 9.69
CA ARG A 147 2.06 -3.82 11.06
C ARG A 147 1.56 -2.65 11.94
N PRO A 148 0.50 -2.84 12.73
CA PRO A 148 -0.07 -1.78 13.58
C PRO A 148 0.94 -1.23 14.59
#